data_AF-A0A8B7SVJ5-F1
#
_entry.id   AF-A0A8B7SVJ5-F1
#
_cell.length_a   1.000
_cell.length_b   1.000
_cell.length_c   1.000
_cell.angle_alpha   90.00
_cell.angle_beta   90.00
_cell.angle_gamma   90.00
#
_symmetry.space_group_name_H-M   'P 1'
#
loop_
_entity.id
_entity.type
_entity.pdbx_description
1 polymer ?
#
loop_
_entity_poly.entity_id
_entity_poly.type
_entity_poly.pdbx_seq_one_letter_code
_entity_poly.pdbx_strand_id
1 'polypeptide(L)'
;MMPQRVRLQHEAAVRHPTSIIGCQVRREPPNSTERYTRWINQLASDQLLTQVFTSHGPTVVMPTWFCSRAWFSHVGPFDEGGRGVPEDLLFFYDHLRRGGGVVRVDQSLLLYRFRPDAATHAVLESTIWTHRVCFLEERALRHWTTFTIWNAGRQGRRLYRSLSEGARRKVVAFCDVDEKKIKKGFYCYEESQERPKPRVPILHFRAARPPFIICVKLDLTGGAFEDNLRSLRLQEGQDFLHFS
;
A
#
# COMPACT_ATOMS: atom_id res chain seq x y z
N MET A 1 -4.73 25.37 9.14
CA MET A 1 -5.09 25.03 7.74
C MET A 1 -4.62 26.18 6.85
N MET A 2 -4.13 25.93 5.63
CA MET A 2 -3.69 27.04 4.77
C MET A 2 -4.91 27.72 4.11
N PRO A 3 -4.91 29.06 3.93
CA PRO A 3 -6.09 29.79 3.48
C PRO A 3 -6.70 29.32 2.15
N GLN A 4 -5.86 28.83 1.23
CA GLN A 4 -6.31 28.43 -0.11
C GLN A 4 -6.80 26.97 -0.20
N ARG A 5 -6.78 26.21 0.90
CA ARG A 5 -7.06 24.77 0.87
C ARG A 5 -8.41 24.45 0.24
N VAL A 6 -9.48 25.05 0.76
CA VAL A 6 -10.86 24.79 0.31
C VAL A 6 -11.01 25.16 -1.17
N ARG A 7 -10.54 26.34 -1.57
CA ARG A 7 -10.64 26.81 -2.97
C ARG A 7 -9.98 25.84 -3.95
N LEU A 8 -8.71 25.48 -3.72
CA LEU A 8 -7.94 24.64 -4.64
C LEU A 8 -8.45 23.19 -4.69
N GLN A 9 -8.86 22.63 -3.55
CA GLN A 9 -9.43 21.28 -3.53
C GLN A 9 -10.83 21.24 -4.16
N HIS A 10 -11.62 22.30 -4.01
CA HIS A 10 -12.90 22.44 -4.70
C HIS A 10 -12.72 22.52 -6.23
N GLU A 11 -11.80 23.34 -6.72
CA GLU A 11 -11.47 23.43 -8.15
C GLU A 11 -11.03 22.08 -8.75
N ALA A 12 -10.34 21.24 -7.98
CA ALA A 12 -10.03 19.87 -8.38
C ALA A 12 -11.26 18.95 -8.30
N ALA A 13 -12.07 19.03 -7.24
CA ALA A 13 -13.26 18.20 -7.07
C ALA A 13 -14.32 18.41 -8.15
N VAL A 14 -14.49 19.65 -8.64
CA VAL A 14 -15.40 19.96 -9.76
C VAL A 14 -15.00 19.21 -11.04
N ARG A 15 -13.70 19.03 -11.28
CA ARG A 15 -13.17 18.28 -12.44
C ARG A 15 -13.20 16.76 -12.23
N HIS A 16 -13.28 16.32 -10.97
CA HIS A 16 -13.19 14.91 -10.57
C HIS A 16 -14.30 14.57 -9.56
N PRO A 17 -15.59 14.57 -9.99
CA PRO A 17 -16.74 14.52 -9.07
C PRO A 17 -16.84 13.23 -8.25
N THR A 18 -16.22 12.14 -8.72
CA THR A 18 -16.18 10.81 -8.10
C THR A 18 -14.84 10.51 -7.42
N SER A 19 -14.05 11.53 -7.09
CA SER A 19 -12.72 11.37 -6.49
C SER A 19 -12.63 11.94 -5.09
N ILE A 20 -11.74 11.35 -4.29
CA ILE A 20 -11.21 11.98 -3.08
C ILE A 20 -10.06 12.88 -3.50
N ILE A 21 -10.15 14.15 -3.14
CA ILE A 21 -9.12 15.16 -3.37
C ILE A 21 -8.33 15.37 -2.08
N GLY A 22 -7.05 15.02 -2.09
CA GLY A 22 -6.09 15.34 -1.03
C GLY A 22 -5.25 16.57 -1.34
N CYS A 23 -4.25 16.82 -0.50
CA CYS A 23 -3.20 17.80 -0.75
C CYS A 23 -1.89 17.35 -0.09
N GLN A 24 -0.78 17.99 -0.45
CA GLN A 24 0.46 17.80 0.30
C GLN A 24 0.33 18.40 1.70
N VAL A 25 1.11 17.88 2.64
CA VAL A 25 1.06 18.28 4.05
C VAL A 25 2.42 18.65 4.60
N ARG A 26 2.43 19.50 5.62
CA ARG A 26 3.58 19.73 6.51
C ARG A 26 3.26 19.15 7.88
N ARG A 27 4.27 18.70 8.62
CA ARG A 27 4.13 18.16 9.97
C ARG A 27 4.51 19.19 11.02
N GLU A 28 3.86 19.10 12.18
CA GLU A 28 4.26 19.81 13.38
C GLU A 28 4.35 18.81 14.56
N PRO A 29 5.54 18.55 15.12
CA PRO A 29 6.85 19.05 14.70
C PRO A 29 7.28 18.51 13.32
N PRO A 30 8.21 19.20 12.60
CA PRO A 30 8.56 18.86 11.21
C PRO A 30 9.09 17.44 10.99
N ASN A 31 9.70 16.84 12.02
CA ASN A 31 10.30 15.50 11.99
C ASN A 31 9.31 14.38 12.34
N SER A 32 8.04 14.68 12.65
CA SER A 32 7.05 13.63 12.92
C SER A 32 6.78 12.79 11.68
N THR A 33 7.07 11.49 11.75
CA THR A 33 6.80 10.53 10.64
C THR A 33 7.39 10.99 9.30
N GLU A 34 8.66 11.42 9.32
CA GLU A 34 9.31 12.07 8.17
C GLU A 34 9.23 11.24 6.87
N ARG A 35 9.58 9.95 6.93
CA ARG A 35 9.51 9.05 5.77
C ARG A 35 8.11 8.94 5.18
N TYR A 36 7.10 8.85 6.05
CA TYR A 36 5.70 8.80 5.63
C TYR A 36 5.28 10.11 4.96
N THR A 37 5.67 11.25 5.54
CA THR A 37 5.35 12.58 5.01
C THR A 37 6.03 12.83 3.66
N ARG A 38 7.28 12.37 3.50
CA ARG A 38 7.99 12.40 2.22
C ARG A 38 7.26 11.57 1.17
N TRP A 39 6.90 10.33 1.52
CA TRP A 39 6.18 9.41 0.63
C TRP A 39 4.86 10.02 0.12
N ILE A 40 3.92 10.40 1.01
CA ILE A 40 2.62 10.95 0.57
C ILE A 40 2.72 12.23 -0.26
N ASN A 41 3.78 13.03 -0.05
CA ASN A 41 3.97 14.29 -0.79
C ASN A 41 4.65 14.08 -2.15
N GLN A 42 5.37 12.97 -2.35
CA GLN A 42 6.19 12.72 -3.54
C GLN A 42 5.60 11.69 -4.51
N LEU A 43 4.56 10.93 -4.14
CA LEU A 43 3.87 10.03 -5.07
C LEU A 43 3.50 10.77 -6.36
N ALA A 44 3.81 10.23 -7.52
CA ALA A 44 3.25 10.72 -8.78
C ALA A 44 1.72 10.48 -8.84
N SER A 45 1.02 11.15 -9.76
CA SER A 45 -0.44 11.10 -9.83
C SER A 45 -0.99 9.69 -10.06
N ASP A 46 -0.32 8.89 -10.89
CA ASP A 46 -0.62 7.48 -11.13
C ASP A 46 -0.31 6.61 -9.90
N GLN A 47 0.77 6.92 -9.18
CA GLN A 47 1.17 6.20 -7.97
C GLN A 47 0.17 6.32 -6.82
N LEU A 48 -0.71 7.34 -6.83
CA LEU A 48 -1.81 7.45 -5.88
C LEU A 48 -2.75 6.24 -5.91
N LEU A 49 -2.86 5.55 -7.05
CA LEU A 49 -3.69 4.35 -7.19
C LEU A 49 -2.89 3.04 -7.13
N THR A 50 -1.61 3.03 -7.54
CA THR A 50 -0.79 1.80 -7.50
C THR A 50 -0.19 1.52 -6.12
N GLN A 51 0.03 2.54 -5.28
CA GLN A 51 0.66 2.39 -3.96
C GLN A 51 -0.32 2.32 -2.78
N VAL A 52 -1.62 2.12 -3.06
CA VAL A 52 -2.68 1.94 -2.05
C VAL A 52 -2.50 0.71 -1.17
N PHE A 53 -1.64 -0.21 -1.57
CA PHE A 53 -1.34 -1.46 -0.87
C PHE A 53 -0.22 -1.34 0.17
N THR A 54 0.48 -0.20 0.24
CA THR A 54 1.55 0.03 1.21
C THR A 54 1.02 0.15 2.64
N SER A 55 1.87 -0.06 3.63
CA SER A 55 1.55 0.09 5.07
C SER A 55 1.24 1.52 5.49
N HIS A 56 1.43 2.45 4.56
CA HIS A 56 1.28 3.89 4.72
C HIS A 56 -0.08 4.42 4.21
N GLY A 57 -0.91 3.56 3.60
CA GLY A 57 -2.20 3.96 3.05
C GLY A 57 -3.11 4.63 4.10
N PRO A 58 -4.05 5.50 3.69
CA PRO A 58 -4.36 5.98 2.34
C PRO A 58 -3.27 6.83 1.65
N THR A 59 -3.22 6.83 0.31
CA THR A 59 -2.21 7.56 -0.51
C THR A 59 -2.41 9.07 -0.54
N VAL A 60 -3.60 9.53 -0.13
CA VAL A 60 -3.87 10.91 0.30
C VAL A 60 -4.30 10.87 1.75
N VAL A 61 -3.66 11.66 2.61
CA VAL A 61 -3.81 11.51 4.06
C VAL A 61 -5.07 12.20 4.59
N MET A 62 -5.85 11.55 5.45
CA MET A 62 -6.86 12.25 6.27
C MET A 62 -6.13 13.18 7.26
N PRO A 63 -6.58 14.41 7.57
CA PRO A 63 -7.86 15.03 7.23
C PRO A 63 -7.79 15.91 5.98
N THR A 64 -6.98 15.59 4.96
CA THR A 64 -6.90 16.39 3.73
C THR A 64 -8.11 16.21 2.82
N TRP A 65 -8.89 15.16 2.99
CA TRP A 65 -9.90 14.74 2.02
C TRP A 65 -10.97 15.81 1.76
N PHE A 66 -11.26 15.99 0.48
CA PHE A 66 -12.34 16.79 -0.04
C PHE A 66 -13.01 15.99 -1.15
N CYS A 67 -14.33 15.82 -1.11
CA CYS A 67 -15.08 15.11 -2.15
C CYS A 67 -16.50 15.69 -2.25
N SER A 68 -17.21 15.36 -3.33
CA SER A 68 -18.59 15.80 -3.48
C SER A 68 -19.50 15.10 -2.46
N ARG A 69 -20.53 15.80 -1.97
CA ARG A 69 -21.54 15.20 -1.07
C ARG A 69 -22.21 13.99 -1.72
N ALA A 70 -22.55 14.09 -3.01
CA ALA A 70 -23.16 13.01 -3.76
C ALA A 70 -22.26 11.76 -3.77
N TRP A 71 -20.95 11.93 -3.98
CA TRP A 71 -20.01 10.83 -3.95
C TRP A 71 -19.84 10.24 -2.53
N PHE A 72 -19.72 11.08 -1.50
CA PHE A 72 -19.70 10.59 -0.11
C PHE A 72 -20.93 9.75 0.22
N SER A 73 -22.13 10.23 -0.13
CA SER A 73 -23.38 9.48 0.06
C SER A 73 -23.42 8.18 -0.75
N HIS A 74 -22.80 8.16 -1.93
CA HIS A 74 -22.67 6.94 -2.72
C HIS A 74 -21.73 5.93 -2.05
N VAL A 75 -20.60 6.38 -1.48
CA VAL A 75 -19.64 5.49 -0.79
C VAL A 75 -20.26 4.88 0.46
N GLY A 76 -20.88 5.72 1.30
CA GLY A 76 -21.45 5.36 2.59
C GLY A 76 -20.78 6.08 3.75
N PRO A 77 -21.30 5.96 4.98
CA PRO A 77 -20.68 6.55 6.16
C PRO A 77 -19.36 5.85 6.51
N PHE A 78 -18.58 6.47 7.42
CA PHE A 78 -17.45 5.79 8.07
C PHE A 78 -17.94 4.65 8.97
N ASP A 79 -17.08 3.67 9.21
CA ASP A 79 -17.33 2.59 10.16
C ASP A 79 -17.29 3.14 11.59
N GLU A 80 -18.40 3.00 12.32
CA GLU A 80 -18.57 3.48 13.70
C GLU A 80 -18.33 2.38 14.77
N GLY A 81 -17.64 1.28 14.42
CA GLY A 81 -17.36 0.16 15.31
C GLY A 81 -16.46 0.50 16.53
N GLY A 82 -15.98 1.74 16.62
CA GLY A 82 -15.36 2.30 17.81
C GLY A 82 -13.83 2.18 17.84
N ARG A 83 -13.27 2.21 19.06
CA ARG A 83 -11.82 2.30 19.28
C ARG A 83 -11.06 1.13 18.65
N GLY A 84 -10.13 1.43 17.75
CA GLY A 84 -9.27 0.46 17.08
C GLY A 84 -9.72 0.04 15.69
N VAL A 85 -10.89 0.52 15.24
CA VAL A 85 -11.31 0.45 13.84
C VAL A 85 -10.46 1.43 13.02
N PRO A 86 -9.92 1.03 11.85
CA PRO A 86 -9.22 1.92 10.93
C PRO A 86 -10.20 2.55 9.93
N GLU A 87 -11.13 3.36 10.41
CA GLU A 87 -12.26 3.92 9.69
C GLU A 87 -11.87 4.66 8.40
N ASP A 88 -10.77 5.42 8.45
CA ASP A 88 -10.22 6.12 7.28
C ASP A 88 -9.79 5.10 6.20
N LEU A 89 -9.11 4.02 6.57
CA LEU A 89 -8.66 3.01 5.60
C LEU A 89 -9.86 2.28 4.99
N LEU A 90 -10.86 1.94 5.80
CA LEU A 90 -12.06 1.24 5.35
C LEU A 90 -12.85 2.09 4.35
N PHE A 91 -13.11 3.36 4.70
CA PHE A 91 -13.76 4.28 3.78
C PHE A 91 -12.96 4.45 2.48
N PHE A 92 -11.63 4.57 2.57
CA PHE A 92 -10.78 4.68 1.39
C PHE A 92 -10.88 3.45 0.48
N TYR A 93 -10.94 2.24 1.06
CA TYR A 93 -11.11 1.02 0.29
C TYR A 93 -12.48 0.93 -0.35
N ASP A 94 -13.56 1.27 0.36
CA ASP A 94 -14.91 1.28 -0.21
C ASP A 94 -15.08 2.32 -1.31
N HIS A 95 -14.45 3.49 -1.15
CA HIS A 95 -14.31 4.49 -2.20
C HIS A 95 -13.69 3.90 -3.48
N LEU A 96 -12.55 3.19 -3.36
CA LEU A 96 -11.87 2.56 -4.50
C LEU A 96 -12.67 1.39 -5.09
N ARG A 97 -13.38 0.61 -4.25
CA ARG A 97 -14.25 -0.49 -4.70
C ARG A 97 -15.35 -0.01 -5.62
N ARG A 98 -15.90 1.18 -5.34
CA ARG A 98 -16.95 1.83 -6.13
C ARG A 98 -16.42 2.54 -7.39
N GLY A 99 -15.13 2.43 -7.67
CA GLY A 99 -14.49 3.05 -8.83
C GLY A 99 -14.09 4.51 -8.60
N GLY A 100 -13.98 4.92 -7.35
CA GLY A 100 -13.58 6.28 -6.99
C GLY A 100 -12.12 6.57 -7.36
N GLY A 101 -11.87 7.79 -7.85
CA GLY A 101 -10.53 8.26 -8.17
C GLY A 101 -9.82 8.88 -6.97
N VAL A 102 -8.50 9.05 -7.08
CA VAL A 102 -7.69 9.74 -6.07
C VAL A 102 -6.88 10.83 -6.76
N VAL A 103 -7.04 12.06 -6.30
CA VAL A 103 -6.33 13.22 -6.84
C VAL A 103 -5.67 13.96 -5.69
N ARG A 104 -4.45 14.46 -5.91
CA ARG A 104 -3.76 15.31 -4.94
C ARG A 104 -3.53 16.67 -5.56
N VAL A 105 -3.89 17.73 -4.83
CA VAL A 105 -3.36 19.07 -5.14
C VAL A 105 -1.92 19.11 -4.68
N ASP A 106 -0.97 19.25 -5.61
CA ASP A 106 0.48 19.29 -5.34
C ASP A 106 0.93 20.63 -4.75
N GLN A 107 0.28 21.00 -3.65
CA GLN A 107 0.61 22.14 -2.81
C GLN A 107 0.42 21.75 -1.35
N SER A 108 1.30 22.27 -0.50
CA SER A 108 1.22 22.09 0.94
C SER A 108 0.08 22.91 1.54
N LEU A 109 -1.11 22.32 1.68
CA LEU A 109 -2.33 23.04 2.10
C LEU A 109 -2.81 22.68 3.52
N LEU A 110 -2.16 21.72 4.18
CA LEU A 110 -2.47 21.32 5.56
C LEU A 110 -1.20 21.26 6.42
N LEU A 111 -1.28 21.84 7.62
CA LEU A 111 -0.36 21.56 8.72
C LEU A 111 -0.97 20.44 9.57
N TYR A 112 -0.36 19.25 9.50
CA TYR A 112 -0.74 18.08 10.28
C TYR A 112 0.07 18.08 11.59
N ARG A 113 -0.58 18.43 12.68
CA ARG A 113 0.01 18.38 14.02
C ARG A 113 0.00 16.96 14.58
N PHE A 114 1.17 16.47 14.99
CA PHE A 114 1.30 15.22 15.71
C PHE A 114 0.74 15.37 17.14
N ARG A 115 0.10 14.31 17.61
CA ARG A 115 -0.55 14.24 18.91
C ARG A 115 -0.21 12.90 19.54
N PRO A 116 0.42 12.86 20.73
CA PRO A 116 0.75 11.60 21.41
C PRO A 116 -0.49 10.77 21.77
N ASP A 117 -1.63 11.44 21.94
CA ASP A 117 -2.94 10.90 22.28
C ASP A 117 -3.79 10.53 21.05
N ALA A 118 -3.19 10.42 19.85
CA ALA A 118 -3.92 10.12 18.63
C ALA A 118 -4.62 8.75 18.69
N ALA A 119 -5.90 8.71 18.27
CA ALA A 119 -6.71 7.50 18.22
C ALA A 119 -6.08 6.38 17.39
N THR A 120 -5.25 6.73 16.39
CA THR A 120 -4.48 5.80 15.56
C THR A 120 -3.63 4.82 16.38
N HIS A 121 -3.19 5.20 17.59
CA HIS A 121 -2.44 4.30 18.48
C HIS A 121 -3.25 3.12 19.00
N ALA A 122 -4.59 3.17 18.92
CA ALA A 122 -5.46 2.05 19.28
C ALA A 122 -5.63 1.03 18.14
N VAL A 123 -5.27 1.38 16.90
CA VAL A 123 -5.39 0.50 15.75
C VAL A 123 -4.20 -0.47 15.72
N LEU A 124 -4.50 -1.78 15.76
CA LEU A 124 -3.45 -2.81 15.73
C LEU A 124 -2.86 -2.95 14.33
N GLU A 125 -1.54 -3.17 14.26
CA GLU A 125 -0.85 -3.45 12.99
C GLU A 125 -1.41 -4.69 12.30
N SER A 126 -1.83 -5.71 13.06
CA SER A 126 -2.49 -6.90 12.53
C SER A 126 -3.83 -6.58 11.86
N THR A 127 -4.57 -5.61 12.36
CA THR A 127 -5.85 -5.18 11.76
C THR A 127 -5.60 -4.52 10.41
N ILE A 128 -4.66 -3.57 10.35
CA ILE A 128 -4.24 -2.94 9.08
C ILE A 128 -3.70 -3.98 8.10
N TRP A 129 -2.88 -4.92 8.58
CA TRP A 129 -2.34 -6.00 7.77
C TRP A 129 -3.43 -6.84 7.13
N THR A 130 -4.42 -7.30 7.89
CA THR A 130 -5.54 -8.10 7.38
C THR A 130 -6.29 -7.36 6.29
N HIS A 131 -6.69 -6.10 6.52
CA HIS A 131 -7.39 -5.32 5.50
C HIS A 131 -6.56 -5.12 4.24
N ARG A 132 -5.26 -4.84 4.37
CA ARG A 132 -4.34 -4.69 3.23
C ARG A 132 -4.20 -5.98 2.42
N VAL A 133 -4.07 -7.13 3.07
CA VAL A 133 -3.98 -8.43 2.38
C VAL A 133 -5.28 -8.72 1.63
N CYS A 134 -6.43 -8.55 2.29
CA CYS A 134 -7.73 -8.74 1.64
C CYS A 134 -7.89 -7.82 0.42
N PHE A 135 -7.54 -6.54 0.57
CA PHE A 135 -7.64 -5.58 -0.53
C PHE A 135 -6.66 -5.88 -1.67
N LEU A 136 -5.44 -6.36 -1.36
CA LEU A 136 -4.48 -6.83 -2.36
C LEU A 136 -5.03 -8.02 -3.15
N GLU A 137 -5.61 -9.00 -2.48
CA GLU A 137 -6.24 -10.16 -3.14
C GLU A 137 -7.39 -9.73 -4.04
N GLU A 138 -8.26 -8.87 -3.51
CA GLU A 138 -9.45 -8.36 -4.19
C GLU A 138 -9.11 -7.50 -5.41
N ARG A 139 -8.07 -6.67 -5.37
CA ARG A 139 -7.81 -5.67 -6.43
C ARG A 139 -6.72 -6.06 -7.41
N ALA A 140 -5.73 -6.83 -6.96
CA ALA A 140 -4.60 -7.22 -7.80
C ALA A 140 -4.59 -8.73 -8.06
N LEU A 141 -4.50 -9.54 -7.01
CA LEU A 141 -4.18 -10.96 -7.18
C LEU A 141 -5.31 -11.76 -7.84
N ARG A 142 -6.57 -11.28 -7.79
CA ARG A 142 -7.67 -11.91 -8.53
C ARG A 142 -7.44 -11.93 -10.05
N HIS A 143 -6.76 -10.91 -10.58
CA HIS A 143 -6.54 -10.74 -12.02
C HIS A 143 -5.25 -11.39 -12.51
N TRP A 144 -4.34 -11.72 -11.61
CA TRP A 144 -3.08 -12.38 -11.95
C TRP A 144 -3.24 -13.90 -11.94
N THR A 145 -2.60 -14.56 -12.90
CA THR A 145 -2.52 -16.03 -12.96
C THR A 145 -1.43 -16.55 -12.02
N THR A 146 -0.29 -15.88 -12.01
CA THR A 146 0.88 -16.18 -11.17
C THR A 146 1.61 -14.90 -10.79
N PHE A 147 2.39 -14.92 -9.71
CA PHE A 147 3.24 -13.79 -9.32
C PHE A 147 4.43 -14.21 -8.46
N THR A 148 5.42 -13.33 -8.36
CA THR A 148 6.61 -13.50 -7.51
C THR A 148 6.54 -12.58 -6.29
N ILE A 149 6.91 -13.07 -5.11
CA ILE A 149 7.08 -12.23 -3.92
C ILE A 149 8.55 -11.81 -3.79
N TRP A 150 8.83 -10.52 -3.93
CA TRP A 150 10.16 -9.97 -3.72
C TRP A 150 10.35 -9.65 -2.24
N ASN A 151 10.97 -10.60 -1.52
CA ASN A 151 11.46 -10.60 -0.13
C ASN A 151 11.33 -12.05 0.38
N ALA A 152 12.42 -12.82 0.36
CA ALA A 152 12.41 -14.18 0.89
C ALA A 152 12.60 -14.23 2.42
N GLY A 153 12.39 -13.12 3.13
CA GLY A 153 12.53 -12.93 4.57
C GLY A 153 11.21 -12.75 5.30
N ARG A 154 11.22 -12.03 6.43
CA ARG A 154 10.08 -11.95 7.38
C ARG A 154 8.80 -11.43 6.73
N GLN A 155 8.87 -10.32 6.00
CA GLN A 155 7.67 -9.66 5.46
C GLN A 155 7.06 -10.43 4.29
N GLY A 156 7.87 -10.89 3.32
CA GLY A 156 7.34 -11.68 2.21
C GLY A 156 6.79 -13.04 2.65
N ARG A 157 7.46 -13.73 3.59
CA ARG A 157 6.93 -14.97 4.17
C ARG A 157 5.67 -14.73 4.99
N ARG A 158 5.55 -13.59 5.68
CA ARG A 158 4.30 -13.22 6.37
C ARG A 158 3.17 -13.04 5.36
N LEU A 159 3.40 -12.31 4.26
CA LEU A 159 2.41 -12.15 3.19
C LEU A 159 1.94 -13.51 2.68
N TYR A 160 2.87 -14.37 2.26
CA TYR A 160 2.54 -15.70 1.75
C TYR A 160 1.65 -16.53 2.69
N ARG A 161 1.92 -16.48 4.00
CA ARG A 161 1.12 -17.17 5.02
C ARG A 161 -0.25 -16.55 5.25
N SER A 162 -0.39 -15.24 5.02
CA SER A 162 -1.65 -14.51 5.16
C SER A 162 -2.55 -14.61 3.93
N LEU A 163 -2.02 -15.06 2.79
CA LEU A 163 -2.83 -15.26 1.58
C LEU A 163 -3.82 -16.42 1.75
N SER A 164 -5.00 -16.23 1.15
CA SER A 164 -5.94 -17.29 0.84
C SER A 164 -5.25 -18.42 0.08
N GLU A 165 -5.77 -19.63 0.19
CA GLU A 165 -5.21 -20.79 -0.51
C GLU A 165 -5.16 -20.55 -2.03
N GLY A 166 -6.22 -19.97 -2.60
CA GLY A 166 -6.30 -19.65 -4.03
C GLY A 166 -5.21 -18.67 -4.48
N ALA A 167 -4.97 -17.59 -3.74
CA ALA A 167 -3.91 -16.63 -4.08
C ALA A 167 -2.52 -17.20 -3.82
N ARG A 168 -2.34 -18.00 -2.76
CA ARG A 168 -1.07 -18.63 -2.42
C ARG A 168 -0.58 -19.58 -3.51
N ARG A 169 -1.47 -20.36 -4.13
CA ARG A 169 -1.15 -21.26 -5.26
C ARG A 169 -0.62 -20.51 -6.49
N LYS A 170 -0.90 -19.20 -6.61
CA LYS A 170 -0.38 -18.35 -7.69
C LYS A 170 1.07 -17.90 -7.45
N VAL A 171 1.61 -18.09 -6.25
CA VAL A 171 3.00 -17.70 -5.92
C VAL A 171 3.96 -18.71 -6.53
N VAL A 172 4.68 -18.30 -7.56
CA VAL A 172 5.62 -19.19 -8.27
C VAL A 172 7.04 -19.16 -7.69
N ALA A 173 7.40 -18.07 -7.03
CA ALA A 173 8.73 -17.89 -6.43
C ALA A 173 8.71 -16.83 -5.33
N PHE A 174 9.67 -16.94 -4.43
CA PHE A 174 10.26 -15.79 -3.76
C PHE A 174 11.50 -15.34 -4.54
N CYS A 175 11.82 -14.05 -4.47
CA CYS A 175 13.14 -13.58 -4.88
C CYS A 175 13.79 -12.66 -3.84
N ASP A 176 15.13 -12.64 -3.86
CA ASP A 176 15.96 -11.88 -2.93
C ASP A 176 17.33 -11.56 -3.55
N VAL A 177 18.14 -10.76 -2.84
CA VAL A 177 19.56 -10.50 -3.14
C VAL A 177 20.49 -11.24 -2.16
N ASP A 178 19.96 -11.66 -1.01
CA ASP A 178 20.71 -12.37 0.02
C ASP A 178 21.10 -13.78 -0.45
N GLU A 179 22.39 -13.98 -0.71
CA GLU A 179 22.94 -15.25 -1.15
C GLU A 179 22.62 -16.42 -0.22
N LYS A 180 22.52 -16.21 1.09
CA LYS A 180 22.20 -17.30 2.03
C LYS A 180 20.77 -17.78 1.82
N LYS A 181 19.84 -16.86 1.55
CA LYS A 181 18.44 -17.22 1.24
C LYS A 181 18.33 -17.90 -0.12
N ILE A 182 19.10 -17.43 -1.10
CA ILE A 182 19.11 -18.02 -2.45
C ILE A 182 19.72 -19.43 -2.41
N LYS A 183 20.85 -19.62 -1.71
CA LYS A 183 21.50 -20.94 -1.53
C LYS A 183 20.62 -21.95 -0.80
N LYS A 184 19.70 -21.50 0.06
CA LYS A 184 18.67 -22.38 0.66
C LYS A 184 17.73 -23.00 -0.41
N GLY A 185 17.59 -22.36 -1.56
CA GLY A 185 16.88 -22.87 -2.73
C GLY A 185 15.34 -22.78 -2.66
N PHE A 186 14.74 -22.93 -1.48
CA PHE A 186 13.28 -22.86 -1.32
C PHE A 186 12.85 -22.43 0.09
N TYR A 187 11.64 -21.89 0.16
CA TYR A 187 10.85 -21.71 1.38
C TYR A 187 9.87 -22.88 1.51
N CYS A 188 9.78 -23.48 2.70
CA CYS A 188 8.76 -24.48 3.03
C CYS A 188 7.74 -23.85 3.99
N TYR A 189 6.45 -23.99 3.68
CA TYR A 189 5.41 -23.52 4.59
C TYR A 189 5.07 -24.59 5.63
N GLU A 190 5.79 -24.53 6.76
CA GLU A 190 5.74 -25.58 7.79
C GLU A 190 4.39 -25.76 8.48
N GLU A 191 3.62 -24.68 8.62
CA GLU A 191 2.30 -24.68 9.28
C GLU A 191 1.17 -25.11 8.31
N SER A 192 1.49 -25.39 7.03
CA SER A 192 0.49 -25.86 6.08
C SER A 192 -0.01 -27.26 6.44
N GLN A 193 -1.33 -27.44 6.30
CA GLN A 193 -2.00 -28.73 6.42
C GLN A 193 -1.81 -29.60 5.17
N GLU A 194 -1.40 -29.01 4.04
CA GLU A 194 -1.14 -29.75 2.80
C GLU A 194 0.01 -30.77 2.95
N ARG A 195 -0.11 -31.89 2.21
CA ARG A 195 0.86 -32.98 2.16
C ARG A 195 1.10 -33.40 0.70
N PRO A 196 2.32 -33.25 0.15
CA PRO A 196 3.52 -32.70 0.79
C PRO A 196 3.36 -31.20 1.14
N LYS A 197 4.14 -30.72 2.12
CA LYS A 197 4.11 -29.30 2.51
C LYS A 197 4.49 -28.41 1.30
N PRO A 198 3.83 -27.26 1.11
CA PRO A 198 4.13 -26.36 -0.01
C PRO A 198 5.58 -25.88 0.05
N ARG A 199 6.27 -26.00 -1.08
CA ARG A 199 7.64 -25.51 -1.26
C ARG A 199 7.65 -24.50 -2.40
N VAL A 200 8.14 -23.30 -2.11
CA VAL A 200 8.24 -22.20 -3.07
C VAL A 200 9.72 -21.90 -3.32
N PRO A 201 10.21 -21.91 -4.56
CA PRO A 201 11.62 -21.66 -4.84
C PRO A 201 12.03 -20.24 -4.42
N ILE A 202 13.29 -20.08 -4.05
CA ILE A 202 13.92 -18.78 -3.77
C ILE A 202 14.93 -18.51 -4.87
N LEU A 203 14.66 -17.50 -5.68
CA LEU A 203 15.49 -17.11 -6.82
C LEU A 203 16.29 -15.84 -6.51
N HIS A 204 17.40 -15.66 -7.23
CA HIS A 204 17.99 -14.32 -7.34
C HIS A 204 17.01 -13.39 -8.08
N PHE A 205 16.90 -12.13 -7.68
CA PHE A 205 15.91 -11.21 -8.26
C PHE A 205 15.97 -11.08 -9.80
N ARG A 206 17.16 -11.17 -10.39
CA ARG A 206 17.34 -11.14 -11.87
C ARG A 206 16.81 -12.37 -12.59
N ALA A 207 16.63 -13.50 -11.90
CA ALA A 207 16.10 -14.73 -12.47
C ALA A 207 14.58 -14.86 -12.27
N ALA A 208 13.99 -13.99 -11.44
CA ALA A 208 12.57 -13.98 -11.16
C ALA A 208 11.77 -13.28 -12.25
N ARG A 209 10.47 -13.59 -12.35
CA ARG A 209 9.58 -13.05 -13.39
C ARG A 209 8.45 -12.22 -12.78
N PRO A 210 8.04 -11.13 -13.46
CA PRO A 210 6.85 -10.37 -13.08
C PRO A 210 5.56 -11.18 -13.30
N PRO A 211 4.43 -10.77 -12.70
CA PRO A 211 4.31 -9.60 -11.83
C PRO A 211 4.88 -9.83 -10.43
N PHE A 212 5.37 -8.77 -9.78
CA PHE A 212 5.96 -8.81 -8.44
C PHE A 212 5.07 -8.16 -7.38
N ILE A 213 4.97 -8.82 -6.22
CA ILE A 213 4.60 -8.15 -4.98
C ILE A 213 5.87 -7.86 -4.19
N ILE A 214 6.18 -6.58 -4.04
CA ILE A 214 7.40 -6.09 -3.42
C ILE A 214 7.15 -5.85 -1.93
N CYS A 215 7.68 -6.73 -1.09
CA CYS A 215 7.63 -6.61 0.37
C CYS A 215 8.94 -6.05 0.95
N VAL A 216 9.67 -5.24 0.16
CA VAL A 216 10.88 -4.52 0.58
C VAL A 216 10.51 -3.05 0.81
N LYS A 217 10.93 -2.50 1.95
CA LYS A 217 10.67 -1.10 2.30
C LYS A 217 11.53 -0.17 1.45
N LEU A 218 10.90 0.84 0.86
CA LEU A 218 11.57 1.92 0.14
C LEU A 218 12.45 2.76 1.08
N ASP A 219 13.53 3.33 0.54
CA ASP A 219 14.44 4.25 1.23
C ASP A 219 15.19 3.67 2.45
N LEU A 220 15.25 2.35 2.62
CA LEU A 220 15.98 1.72 3.73
C LEU A 220 17.36 1.17 3.36
N THR A 221 17.67 1.07 2.07
CA THR A 221 18.90 0.44 1.59
C THR A 221 19.86 1.44 0.92
N GLY A 222 19.69 2.74 1.17
CA GLY A 222 20.51 3.78 0.54
C GLY A 222 20.44 3.77 -0.99
N GLY A 223 19.30 3.39 -1.57
CA GLY A 223 19.11 3.30 -3.03
C GLY A 223 19.37 1.93 -3.65
N ALA A 224 20.01 0.99 -2.94
CA ALA A 224 20.40 -0.29 -3.56
C ALA A 224 19.22 -1.14 -4.03
N PHE A 225 18.10 -1.17 -3.29
CA PHE A 225 16.89 -1.85 -3.72
C PHE A 225 16.27 -1.15 -4.94
N GLU A 226 16.20 0.18 -4.92
CA GLU A 226 15.66 1.01 -5.98
C GLU A 226 16.49 0.85 -7.27
N ASP A 227 17.81 0.74 -7.18
CA ASP A 227 18.71 0.46 -8.30
C ASP A 227 18.45 -0.91 -8.92
N ASN A 228 18.28 -1.94 -8.07
CA ASN A 228 17.94 -3.28 -8.52
C ASN A 228 16.58 -3.30 -9.24
N LEU A 229 15.57 -2.63 -8.70
CA LEU A 229 14.26 -2.52 -9.33
C LEU A 229 14.35 -1.78 -10.68
N ARG A 230 15.07 -0.65 -10.74
CA ARG A 230 15.32 0.10 -11.99
C ARG A 230 16.05 -0.73 -13.03
N SER A 231 16.97 -1.60 -12.62
CA SER A 231 17.73 -2.46 -13.54
C SER A 231 16.85 -3.47 -14.30
N LEU A 232 15.68 -3.84 -13.74
CA LEU A 232 14.74 -4.76 -14.38
C LEU A 232 13.82 -4.06 -15.40
N ARG A 233 13.80 -2.71 -15.45
CA ARG A 233 12.98 -1.90 -16.37
C ARG A 233 11.49 -2.27 -16.36
N LEU A 234 10.96 -2.52 -15.17
CA LEU A 234 9.56 -2.89 -14.95
C LEU A 234 8.68 -1.65 -14.77
N GLN A 235 7.40 -1.77 -15.11
CA GLN A 235 6.40 -0.73 -14.92
C GLN A 235 5.56 -0.96 -13.65
N GLU A 236 5.51 0.03 -12.76
CA GLU A 236 4.66 -0.01 -11.56
C GLU A 236 3.18 -0.09 -11.95
N GLY A 237 2.38 -0.86 -11.19
CA GLY A 237 0.96 -1.05 -11.45
C GLY A 237 0.64 -2.14 -12.49
N GLN A 238 1.62 -2.48 -13.34
CA GLN A 238 1.51 -3.56 -14.33
C GLN A 238 2.40 -4.75 -13.95
N ASP A 239 3.71 -4.51 -13.84
CA ASP A 239 4.70 -5.54 -13.57
C ASP A 239 5.01 -5.71 -12.09
N PHE A 240 4.69 -4.72 -11.25
CA PHE A 240 4.86 -4.85 -9.82
C PHE A 240 3.96 -3.92 -9.00
N LEU A 241 3.75 -4.30 -7.74
CA LEU A 241 3.07 -3.50 -6.71
C LEU A 241 3.88 -3.50 -5.41
N HIS A 242 3.88 -2.37 -4.70
CA HIS A 242 4.49 -2.25 -3.38
C HIS A 242 3.54 -2.71 -2.27
N PHE A 243 4.03 -3.61 -1.40
CA PHE A 243 3.33 -4.11 -0.21
C PHE A 243 4.21 -4.03 1.05
N SER A 244 4.94 -2.91 1.23
CA SER A 244 5.88 -2.75 2.36
C SER A 244 5.46 -1.73 3.41
#